data_AF-A0AAV7HP96-F1
#
_entry.id   AF-A0AAV7HP96-F1
#
_cell.length_a   1.000
_cell.length_b   1.000
_cell.length_c   1.000
_cell.angle_alpha   90.00
_cell.angle_beta   90.00
_cell.angle_gamma   90.00
#
_symmetry.space_group_name_H-M   'P 1'
#
loop_
_entity.id
_entity.type
_entity.pdbx_description
1 polymer ?
#
loop_
_entity_poly.entity_id
_entity_poly.type
_entity_poly.pdbx_seq_one_letter_code
_entity_poly.pdbx_strand_id
1 'polypeptide(L)'
;MAMTEGQETLEKSSLSSLEKSVEDEELRALLIPDLKDLPSIPRSAVESNFVRYYAVDFIKPAHDQYIYRHANGLCVIGLAPSHAALNDVGGVQSVDFNVGKSNRSDLKVTGKRKRNAQHLQPESALCNVCANGTYYTARCCVKGSLLEVNDRLIMNPELLNLAADREGYIAIIMPKPTDWLKVKDSFLSYEDYKKLRHQVSGSSASNVKAMKLKEAKPTNSCFGI
;
A
#
# COMPACT_ATOMS: atom_id res chain seq x y z
N MET A 1 28.11 79.04 7.48
CA MET A 1 28.37 77.85 8.33
C MET A 1 27.73 76.68 7.61
N ALA A 2 28.50 75.62 7.41
CA ALA A 2 28.31 74.59 6.39
C ALA A 2 27.30 73.48 6.78
N MET A 3 27.06 72.59 5.79
CA MET A 3 26.57 71.19 5.87
C MET A 3 25.04 71.01 5.85
N THR A 4 24.48 70.42 4.76
CA THR A 4 23.51 69.29 4.71
C THR A 4 22.70 69.23 3.38
N GLU A 5 23.33 69.03 2.22
CA GLU A 5 22.60 68.62 0.98
C GLU A 5 23.25 67.42 0.25
N GLY A 6 24.26 66.79 0.86
CA GLY A 6 24.97 65.64 0.28
C GLY A 6 24.54 64.26 0.80
N GLN A 7 23.51 64.16 1.65
CA GLN A 7 23.16 62.91 2.34
C GLN A 7 21.92 62.18 1.79
N GLU A 8 20.92 62.88 1.24
CA GLU A 8 19.64 62.24 0.84
C GLU A 8 19.72 61.37 -0.44
N THR A 9 20.63 61.66 -1.38
CA THR A 9 20.77 60.92 -2.64
C THR A 9 21.59 59.63 -2.51
N LEU A 10 22.50 59.59 -1.54
CA LEU A 10 23.25 58.39 -1.17
C LEU A 10 22.39 57.43 -0.34
N GLU A 11 21.51 57.93 0.54
CA GLU A 11 20.63 57.07 1.34
C GLU A 11 19.53 56.40 0.51
N LYS A 12 18.89 57.09 -0.44
CA LYS A 12 17.86 56.49 -1.31
C LYS A 12 18.39 55.41 -2.25
N SER A 13 19.59 55.60 -2.81
CA SER A 13 20.21 54.59 -3.67
C SER A 13 20.65 53.35 -2.86
N SER A 14 21.13 53.56 -1.64
CA SER A 14 21.48 52.51 -0.69
C SER A 14 20.25 51.72 -0.22
N LEU A 15 19.14 52.40 0.09
CA LEU A 15 17.86 51.76 0.45
C LEU A 15 17.29 50.92 -0.70
N SER A 16 17.29 51.43 -1.93
CA SER A 16 16.80 50.67 -3.10
C SER A 16 17.68 49.44 -3.44
N SER A 17 18.96 49.50 -3.09
CA SER A 17 19.90 48.38 -3.28
C SER A 17 19.75 47.36 -2.16
N LEU A 18 19.46 47.81 -0.93
CA LEU A 18 19.11 46.95 0.19
C LEU A 18 17.79 46.22 -0.06
N GLU A 19 16.74 46.94 -0.48
CA GLU A 19 15.42 46.36 -0.79
C GLU A 19 15.53 45.28 -1.86
N LYS A 20 16.26 45.54 -2.96
CA LYS A 20 16.54 44.52 -3.98
C LYS A 20 17.32 43.32 -3.45
N SER A 21 18.32 43.56 -2.59
CA SER A 21 19.10 42.46 -2.01
C SER A 21 18.29 41.59 -1.06
N VAL A 22 17.31 42.18 -0.35
CA VAL A 22 16.40 41.46 0.54
C VAL A 22 15.35 40.69 -0.25
N GLU A 23 14.77 41.30 -1.29
CA GLU A 23 13.84 40.63 -2.21
C GLU A 23 14.51 39.44 -2.91
N ASP A 24 15.77 39.59 -3.36
CA ASP A 24 16.55 38.51 -3.98
C ASP A 24 16.85 37.38 -3.00
N GLU A 25 17.09 37.69 -1.72
CA GLU A 25 17.37 36.68 -0.68
C GLU A 25 16.08 35.97 -0.24
N GLU A 26 14.95 36.67 -0.18
CA GLU A 26 13.64 36.09 0.09
C GLU A 26 13.18 35.20 -1.09
N LEU A 27 13.39 35.64 -2.34
CA LEU A 27 13.21 34.83 -3.54
C LEU A 27 14.12 33.60 -3.54
N ARG A 28 15.39 33.73 -3.13
CA ARG A 28 16.31 32.59 -3.00
C ARG A 28 15.85 31.59 -1.95
N ALA A 29 15.37 32.05 -0.80
CA ALA A 29 14.84 31.19 0.26
C ALA A 29 13.56 30.45 -0.18
N LEU A 30 12.74 31.05 -1.06
CA LEU A 30 11.56 30.39 -1.63
C LEU A 30 11.90 29.40 -2.76
N LEU A 31 12.93 29.68 -3.56
CA LEU A 31 13.31 28.86 -4.71
C LEU A 31 14.23 27.69 -4.35
N ILE A 32 15.03 27.83 -3.29
CA ILE A 32 16.04 26.84 -2.88
C ILE A 32 15.67 26.34 -1.48
N PRO A 33 15.07 25.13 -1.35
CA PRO A 33 14.85 24.55 -0.04
C PRO A 33 16.17 24.31 0.69
N ASP A 34 16.17 24.50 2.02
CA ASP A 34 17.37 24.25 2.83
C ASP A 34 17.80 22.78 2.66
N LEU A 35 19.11 22.57 2.44
CA LEU A 35 19.70 21.24 2.32
C LEU A 35 19.43 20.37 3.55
N LYS A 36 19.20 20.99 4.72
CA LYS A 36 18.83 20.30 5.96
C LYS A 36 17.40 19.75 5.96
N ASP A 37 16.51 20.33 5.16
CA ASP A 37 15.10 19.94 5.08
C ASP A 37 14.86 18.83 4.05
N LEU A 38 15.84 18.56 3.19
CA LEU A 38 15.77 17.47 2.23
C LEU A 38 15.98 16.12 2.94
N PRO A 39 15.17 15.10 2.63
CA PRO A 39 15.37 13.77 3.17
C PRO A 39 16.72 13.22 2.66
N SER A 40 17.43 12.50 3.53
CA SER A 40 18.74 11.89 3.20
C SER A 40 18.68 10.94 2.00
N ILE A 41 17.51 10.36 1.74
CA ILE A 41 17.25 9.46 0.62
C ILE A 41 15.92 9.90 -0.01
N PRO A 42 15.85 10.06 -1.34
CA PRO A 42 14.59 10.37 -2.00
C PRO A 42 13.58 9.25 -1.78
N ARG A 43 12.30 9.60 -1.71
CA ARG A 43 11.21 8.62 -1.59
C ARG A 43 11.26 7.66 -2.77
N SER A 44 11.02 6.38 -2.51
CA SER A 44 10.94 5.38 -3.58
C SER A 44 9.71 5.61 -4.48
N ALA A 45 9.75 5.08 -5.70
CA ALA A 45 8.63 5.19 -6.64
C ALA A 45 7.32 4.57 -6.09
N VAL A 46 7.42 3.57 -5.22
CA VAL A 46 6.26 2.99 -4.55
C VAL A 46 5.66 3.99 -3.55
N GLU A 47 6.51 4.64 -2.76
CA GLU A 47 6.08 5.58 -1.71
C GLU A 47 5.56 6.90 -2.25
N SER A 48 6.03 7.34 -3.41
CA SER A 48 5.55 8.57 -4.04
C SER A 48 4.24 8.34 -4.82
N ASN A 49 4.10 7.21 -5.51
CA ASN A 49 2.98 6.99 -6.44
C ASN A 49 1.81 6.21 -5.83
N PHE A 50 2.01 5.49 -4.72
CA PHE A 50 1.00 4.60 -4.15
C PHE A 50 0.70 4.90 -2.69
N VAL A 51 -0.59 4.83 -2.35
CA VAL A 51 -1.05 4.75 -0.97
C VAL A 51 -1.05 3.29 -0.55
N ARG A 52 -0.35 2.99 0.55
CA ARG A 52 -0.13 1.61 1.03
C ARG A 52 -1.20 1.20 2.04
N TYR A 53 -1.97 0.17 1.68
CA TYR A 53 -2.95 -0.48 2.56
C TYR A 53 -2.54 -1.93 2.82
N TYR A 54 -2.98 -2.47 3.95
CA TYR A 54 -2.68 -3.85 4.36
C TYR A 54 -3.95 -4.55 4.83
N ALA A 55 -4.21 -5.72 4.25
CA ALA A 55 -5.22 -6.66 4.69
C ALA A 55 -4.54 -7.71 5.58
N VAL A 56 -4.82 -7.65 6.88
CA VAL A 56 -4.23 -8.53 7.89
C VAL A 56 -5.12 -9.76 8.11
N ASP A 57 -4.51 -10.94 8.26
CA ASP A 57 -5.18 -12.21 8.54
C ASP A 57 -6.36 -12.50 7.59
N PHE A 58 -6.16 -12.26 6.29
CA PHE A 58 -7.24 -12.36 5.32
C PHE A 58 -7.70 -13.82 5.17
N ILE A 59 -8.86 -14.13 5.75
CA ILE A 59 -9.51 -15.46 5.86
C ILE A 59 -8.77 -16.45 6.77
N LYS A 60 -7.45 -16.48 6.71
CA LYS A 60 -6.60 -17.34 7.54
C LYS A 60 -5.59 -16.48 8.33
N PRO A 61 -5.19 -16.92 9.54
CA PRO A 61 -4.18 -16.20 10.31
C PRO A 61 -2.83 -16.19 9.57
N ALA A 62 -2.10 -15.09 9.68
CA ALA A 62 -0.81 -14.83 9.02
C ALA A 62 -0.85 -14.81 7.48
N HIS A 63 -2.04 -14.71 6.87
CA HIS A 63 -2.21 -14.46 5.44
C HIS A 63 -2.32 -12.96 5.14
N ASP A 64 -1.27 -12.22 5.47
CA ASP A 64 -1.22 -10.77 5.27
C ASP A 64 -0.90 -10.39 3.82
N GLN A 65 -1.69 -9.49 3.26
CA GLN A 65 -1.52 -9.03 1.89
C GLN A 65 -1.49 -7.50 1.86
N TYR A 66 -0.64 -6.94 1.01
CA TYR A 66 -0.62 -5.50 0.78
C TYR A 66 -1.47 -5.16 -0.44
N ILE A 67 -2.03 -3.94 -0.42
CA ILE A 67 -2.84 -3.37 -1.47
C ILE A 67 -2.32 -1.95 -1.70
N TYR A 68 -1.60 -1.74 -2.79
CA TYR A 68 -1.04 -0.44 -3.16
C TYR A 68 -1.96 0.26 -4.13
N ARG A 69 -2.56 1.36 -3.67
CA ARG A 69 -3.53 2.12 -4.42
C ARG A 69 -2.85 3.29 -5.14
N HIS A 70 -2.88 3.27 -6.47
CA HIS A 70 -2.46 4.40 -7.29
C HIS A 70 -3.57 5.45 -7.40
N ALA A 71 -3.20 6.71 -7.66
CA ALA A 71 -4.14 7.81 -7.90
C ALA A 71 -5.11 7.52 -9.07
N ASN A 72 -4.64 6.82 -10.11
CA ASN A 72 -5.44 6.40 -11.28
C ASN A 72 -6.52 5.34 -10.95
N GLY A 73 -6.61 4.91 -9.70
CA GLY A 73 -7.60 3.94 -9.25
C GLY A 73 -7.19 2.47 -9.36
N LEU A 74 -5.98 2.20 -9.83
CA LEU A 74 -5.40 0.86 -9.88
C LEU A 74 -4.95 0.40 -8.50
N CYS A 75 -5.17 -0.88 -8.20
CA CYS A 75 -4.64 -1.54 -7.01
C CYS A 75 -3.63 -2.60 -7.42
N VAL A 76 -2.41 -2.50 -6.91
CA VAL A 76 -1.40 -3.55 -7.00
C VAL A 76 -1.49 -4.39 -5.72
N ILE A 77 -1.51 -5.72 -5.88
CA ILE A 77 -1.71 -6.66 -4.79
C ILE A 77 -0.53 -7.60 -4.72
N GLY A 78 -0.05 -7.87 -3.50
CA GLY A 78 0.98 -8.87 -3.25
C GLY A 78 1.03 -9.31 -1.79
N LEU A 79 2.05 -10.10 -1.46
CA LEU A 79 2.24 -10.61 -0.10
C LEU A 79 2.88 -9.54 0.78
N ALA A 80 2.30 -9.32 1.96
CA ALA A 80 2.89 -8.42 2.93
C ALA A 80 4.14 -9.06 3.58
N PRO A 81 5.11 -8.26 4.08
CA PRO A 81 6.35 -8.81 4.67
C PRO A 81 6.14 -9.80 5.83
N SER A 82 5.07 -9.66 6.61
CA SER A 82 4.74 -10.59 7.70
C SER A 82 3.98 -11.85 7.25
N HIS A 83 3.72 -12.03 5.95
CA HIS A 83 2.98 -13.17 5.43
C HIS A 83 3.72 -14.49 5.73
N ALA A 84 2.97 -15.52 6.14
CA ALA A 84 3.52 -16.81 6.53
C ALA A 84 4.42 -17.45 5.46
N ALA A 85 4.04 -17.38 4.18
CA ALA A 85 4.84 -17.94 3.08
C ALA A 85 6.25 -17.33 2.92
N LEU A 86 6.44 -16.06 3.32
CA LEU A 86 7.75 -15.41 3.26
C LEU A 86 8.62 -15.74 4.48
N ASN A 87 7.97 -16.01 5.62
CA ASN A 87 8.63 -16.32 6.89
C ASN A 87 8.91 -17.82 7.09
N ASP A 88 8.43 -18.67 6.19
CA ASP A 88 8.66 -20.11 6.27
C ASP A 88 10.13 -20.45 5.93
N VAL A 89 10.60 -21.59 6.45
CA VAL A 89 11.98 -22.04 6.28
C VAL A 89 12.24 -22.35 4.81
N GLY A 90 13.15 -21.59 4.19
CA GLY A 90 13.47 -21.72 2.77
C GLY A 90 12.65 -20.83 1.84
N GLY A 91 11.75 -20.00 2.38
CA GLY A 91 10.97 -19.02 1.61
C GLY A 91 10.05 -19.64 0.55
N VAL A 92 9.60 -18.80 -0.36
CA VAL A 92 8.73 -19.20 -1.47
C VAL A 92 9.52 -20.00 -2.50
N GLN A 93 9.04 -21.20 -2.80
CA GLN A 93 9.67 -22.15 -3.73
C GLN A 93 8.98 -22.20 -5.09
N SER A 94 7.66 -22.00 -5.14
CA SER A 94 6.92 -21.95 -6.40
C SER A 94 5.63 -21.17 -6.27
N VAL A 95 5.14 -20.64 -7.39
CA VAL A 95 3.87 -19.92 -7.48
C VAL A 95 3.05 -20.51 -8.63
N ASP A 96 1.80 -20.87 -8.33
CA ASP A 96 0.86 -21.41 -9.29
C ASP A 96 -0.37 -20.50 -9.43
N PHE A 97 -0.63 -20.04 -10.64
CA PHE A 97 -1.80 -19.21 -10.99
C PHE A 97 -3.03 -20.02 -11.39
N ASN A 98 -2.92 -21.35 -11.41
CA ASN A 98 -4.04 -22.25 -11.64
C ASN A 98 -4.82 -22.50 -10.34
N VAL A 99 -5.80 -21.66 -10.09
CA VAL A 99 -6.70 -21.74 -8.92
C VAL A 99 -7.91 -22.66 -9.14
N GLY A 100 -7.74 -23.71 -9.95
CA GLY A 100 -8.68 -24.83 -10.13
C GLY A 100 -9.87 -24.57 -11.06
N LYS A 101 -10.44 -23.36 -11.09
CA LYS A 101 -11.56 -23.01 -11.99
C LYS A 101 -11.13 -22.39 -13.31
N SER A 102 -9.91 -21.88 -13.38
CA SER A 102 -9.36 -21.17 -14.54
C SER A 102 -7.93 -20.77 -14.22
N ASN A 103 -7.05 -20.88 -15.21
CA ASN A 103 -5.71 -20.33 -15.10
C ASN A 103 -5.77 -18.80 -15.25
N ARG A 104 -5.18 -18.07 -14.29
CA ARG A 104 -5.18 -16.60 -14.31
C ARG A 104 -4.09 -16.02 -15.20
N SER A 105 -3.02 -16.77 -15.49
CA SER A 105 -1.92 -16.31 -16.37
C SER A 105 -2.37 -16.10 -17.82
N ASP A 106 -3.36 -16.86 -18.27
CA ASP A 106 -3.83 -16.84 -19.67
C ASP A 106 -4.74 -15.63 -19.95
N LEU A 107 -5.05 -14.83 -18.92
CA LEU A 107 -5.96 -13.70 -19.02
C LEU A 107 -5.27 -12.51 -19.70
N LYS A 108 -5.50 -12.36 -21.00
CA LYS A 108 -5.07 -11.16 -21.74
C LYS A 108 -6.21 -10.15 -21.88
N VAL A 109 -6.14 -9.08 -21.08
CA VAL A 109 -7.10 -7.98 -21.18
C VAL A 109 -6.77 -7.08 -22.36
N THR A 110 -7.74 -6.85 -23.25
CA THR A 110 -7.51 -6.08 -24.48
C THR A 110 -8.51 -4.95 -24.71
N GLY A 111 -8.02 -3.87 -25.33
CA GLY A 111 -8.80 -2.72 -25.79
C GLY A 111 -9.31 -1.76 -24.70
N LYS A 112 -9.78 -0.58 -25.11
CA LYS A 112 -10.29 0.48 -24.20
C LYS A 112 -11.43 0.00 -23.28
N ARG A 113 -12.21 -0.99 -23.73
CA ARG A 113 -13.32 -1.58 -22.96
C ARG A 113 -12.91 -2.75 -22.06
N LYS A 114 -11.61 -3.04 -21.92
CA LYS A 114 -11.07 -4.15 -21.09
C LYS A 114 -11.77 -5.47 -21.38
N ARG A 115 -11.88 -5.80 -22.68
CA ARG A 115 -12.49 -7.06 -23.11
C ARG A 115 -11.69 -8.21 -22.50
N ASN A 116 -12.40 -9.25 -22.06
CA ASN A 116 -11.88 -10.42 -21.35
C ASN A 116 -11.41 -10.17 -19.91
N ALA A 117 -11.53 -8.95 -19.37
CA ALA A 117 -11.18 -8.72 -17.97
C ALA A 117 -12.14 -9.46 -17.04
N GLN A 118 -11.60 -10.33 -16.21
CA GLN A 118 -12.39 -11.09 -15.28
C GLN A 118 -12.74 -10.25 -14.05
N HIS A 119 -14.02 -10.24 -13.68
CA HIS A 119 -14.47 -9.58 -12.46
C HIS A 119 -14.32 -10.53 -11.27
N LEU A 120 -13.45 -10.17 -10.32
CA LEU A 120 -13.15 -10.94 -9.13
C LEU A 120 -13.82 -10.32 -7.90
N GLN A 121 -14.24 -11.19 -6.99
CA GLN A 121 -14.67 -10.82 -5.64
C GLN A 121 -13.46 -10.79 -4.69
N PRO A 122 -13.53 -10.08 -3.55
CA PRO A 122 -12.44 -10.02 -2.57
C PRO A 122 -11.89 -11.38 -2.15
N GLU A 123 -12.77 -12.38 -2.01
CA GLU A 123 -12.43 -13.73 -1.56
C GLU A 123 -11.88 -14.60 -2.70
N SER A 124 -11.86 -14.11 -3.95
CA SER A 124 -11.40 -14.89 -5.10
C SER A 124 -9.90 -15.16 -4.99
N ALA A 125 -9.50 -16.41 -5.23
CA ALA A 125 -8.10 -16.80 -5.27
C ALA A 125 -7.41 -16.25 -6.54
N LEU A 126 -6.21 -15.70 -6.35
CA LEU A 126 -5.34 -15.21 -7.42
C LEU A 126 -4.29 -16.25 -7.78
N CYS A 127 -3.54 -16.73 -6.78
CA CYS A 127 -2.52 -17.75 -6.94
C CYS A 127 -2.34 -18.57 -5.66
N ASN A 128 -1.70 -19.72 -5.80
CA ASN A 128 -1.22 -20.55 -4.71
C ASN A 128 0.31 -20.43 -4.65
N VAL A 129 0.81 -19.99 -3.51
CA VAL A 129 2.23 -19.82 -3.23
C VAL A 129 2.67 -21.02 -2.39
N CYS A 130 3.65 -21.78 -2.86
CA CYS A 130 4.21 -22.90 -2.13
C CYS A 130 5.48 -22.45 -1.40
N ALA A 131 5.50 -22.66 -0.08
CA ALA A 131 6.68 -22.50 0.74
C ALA A 131 6.82 -23.76 1.61
N ASN A 132 8.00 -24.39 1.58
CA ASN A 132 8.32 -25.58 2.37
C ASN A 132 7.28 -26.73 2.29
N GLY A 133 6.70 -26.96 1.11
CA GLY A 133 5.65 -27.97 0.89
C GLY A 133 4.25 -27.57 1.38
N THR A 134 4.10 -26.39 1.97
CA THR A 134 2.80 -25.81 2.38
C THR A 134 2.29 -24.83 1.33
N TYR A 135 1.00 -24.91 1.02
CA TYR A 135 0.35 -24.04 0.03
C TYR A 135 -0.43 -22.90 0.69
N TYR A 136 -0.10 -21.68 0.29
CA TYR A 136 -0.72 -20.43 0.73
C TYR A 136 -1.47 -19.77 -0.42
N THR A 137 -2.79 -19.67 -0.32
CA THR A 137 -3.60 -19.03 -1.36
C THR A 137 -3.65 -17.51 -1.17
N ALA A 138 -3.05 -16.77 -2.10
CA ALA A 138 -3.21 -15.32 -2.20
C ALA A 138 -4.55 -14.97 -2.84
N ARG A 139 -5.18 -13.87 -2.40
CA ARG A 139 -6.55 -13.53 -2.77
C ARG A 139 -6.66 -12.09 -3.27
N CYS A 140 -7.80 -11.78 -3.87
CA CYS A 140 -8.00 -10.49 -4.51
C CYS A 140 -8.14 -9.33 -3.52
N CYS A 141 -8.62 -9.55 -2.29
CA CYS A 141 -8.86 -8.57 -1.22
C CYS A 141 -9.83 -7.42 -1.53
N VAL A 142 -9.93 -7.00 -2.80
CA VAL A 142 -10.79 -5.95 -3.32
C VAL A 142 -11.62 -6.51 -4.47
N LYS A 143 -12.86 -6.04 -4.58
CA LYS A 143 -13.71 -6.36 -5.72
C LYS A 143 -13.29 -5.53 -6.93
N GLY A 144 -13.02 -6.17 -8.07
CA GLY A 144 -12.55 -5.45 -9.25
C GLY A 144 -12.30 -6.32 -10.47
N SER A 145 -11.92 -5.68 -11.56
CA SER A 145 -11.49 -6.36 -12.78
C SER A 145 -10.00 -6.68 -12.70
N LEU A 146 -9.63 -7.95 -12.86
CA LEU A 146 -8.25 -8.39 -13.02
C LEU A 146 -7.71 -7.88 -14.36
N LEU A 147 -6.61 -7.12 -14.32
CA LEU A 147 -5.97 -6.57 -15.51
C LEU A 147 -4.71 -7.34 -15.89
N GLU A 148 -3.90 -7.66 -14.90
CA GLU A 148 -2.60 -8.27 -15.09
C GLU A 148 -2.25 -9.17 -13.91
N VAL A 149 -1.50 -10.21 -14.19
CA VAL A 149 -0.89 -11.13 -13.25
C VAL A 149 0.59 -11.20 -13.57
N ASN A 150 1.44 -11.28 -12.54
CA ASN A 150 2.89 -11.39 -12.73
C ASN A 150 3.27 -12.85 -13.06
N ASP A 151 3.15 -13.21 -14.33
CA ASP A 151 3.52 -14.52 -14.88
C ASP A 151 4.99 -14.89 -14.65
N ARG A 152 5.87 -13.88 -14.49
CA ARG A 152 7.29 -14.08 -14.15
C ARG A 152 7.48 -14.88 -12.86
N LEU A 153 6.53 -14.84 -11.93
CA LEU A 153 6.59 -15.61 -10.68
C LEU A 153 6.53 -17.13 -10.89
N ILE A 154 6.04 -17.59 -12.05
CA ILE A 154 6.02 -19.02 -12.40
C ILE A 154 7.45 -19.51 -12.65
N MET A 155 8.27 -18.70 -13.32
CA MET A 155 9.66 -19.05 -13.64
C MET A 155 10.62 -18.65 -12.50
N ASN A 156 10.39 -17.50 -11.87
CA ASN A 156 11.28 -16.91 -10.87
C ASN A 156 10.51 -16.60 -9.57
N PRO A 157 10.17 -17.62 -8.77
CA PRO A 157 9.46 -17.44 -7.50
C PRO A 157 10.29 -16.67 -6.44
N GLU A 158 11.62 -16.65 -6.58
CA GLU A 158 12.54 -15.91 -5.70
C GLU A 158 12.27 -14.39 -5.66
N LEU A 159 11.61 -13.83 -6.67
CA LEU A 159 11.20 -12.42 -6.68
C LEU A 159 10.30 -12.07 -5.48
N LEU A 160 9.51 -13.01 -4.99
CA LEU A 160 8.71 -12.82 -3.78
C LEU A 160 9.59 -12.75 -2.52
N ASN A 161 10.68 -13.52 -2.47
CA ASN A 161 11.57 -13.52 -1.31
C ASN A 161 12.43 -12.25 -1.26
N LEU A 162 12.88 -11.77 -2.43
CA LEU A 162 13.77 -10.60 -2.53
C LEU A 162 13.02 -9.27 -2.52
N ALA A 163 11.88 -9.19 -3.22
CA ALA A 163 11.23 -7.93 -3.54
C ALA A 163 9.70 -8.08 -3.65
N ALA A 164 9.05 -8.72 -2.66
CA ALA A 164 7.60 -8.91 -2.61
C ALA A 164 6.80 -7.63 -2.80
N ASP A 165 7.28 -6.51 -2.27
CA ASP A 165 6.62 -5.19 -2.29
C ASP A 165 6.87 -4.39 -3.59
N ARG A 166 7.76 -4.89 -4.47
CA ARG A 166 8.15 -4.22 -5.71
C ARG A 166 7.93 -5.12 -6.92
N GLU A 167 8.95 -5.86 -7.32
CA GLU A 167 8.91 -6.69 -8.53
C GLU A 167 8.12 -7.97 -8.35
N GLY A 168 7.97 -8.42 -7.10
CA GLY A 168 7.20 -9.59 -6.69
C GLY A 168 5.71 -9.34 -6.50
N TYR A 169 5.11 -8.32 -7.13
CA TYR A 169 3.65 -8.16 -7.08
C TYR A 169 2.95 -9.39 -7.70
N ILE A 170 1.74 -9.70 -7.23
CA ILE A 170 0.97 -10.85 -7.70
C ILE A 170 0.04 -10.44 -8.84
N ALA A 171 -0.74 -9.38 -8.64
CA ALA A 171 -1.75 -8.97 -9.60
C ALA A 171 -2.05 -7.47 -9.55
N ILE A 172 -2.56 -6.95 -10.67
CA ILE A 172 -3.08 -5.60 -10.80
C ILE A 172 -4.60 -5.68 -11.01
N ILE A 173 -5.34 -5.07 -10.09
CA ILE A 173 -6.79 -5.04 -10.08
C ILE A 173 -7.28 -3.62 -10.29
N MET A 174 -8.32 -3.45 -11.09
CA MET A 174 -9.07 -2.20 -11.14
C MET A 174 -10.42 -2.34 -10.44
N PRO A 175 -10.55 -1.87 -9.19
CA PRO A 175 -11.83 -1.78 -8.51
C PRO A 175 -12.69 -0.63 -9.05
N LYS A 176 -14.01 -0.74 -8.87
CA LYS A 176 -14.92 0.39 -9.09
C LYS A 176 -14.76 1.40 -7.95
N PRO A 177 -14.86 2.72 -8.20
CA PRO A 177 -14.75 3.73 -7.15
C PRO A 177 -15.74 3.51 -5.99
N THR A 178 -16.96 3.07 -6.29
CA THR A 178 -18.00 2.76 -5.31
C THR A 178 -17.67 1.55 -4.43
N ASP A 179 -17.04 0.52 -5.00
CA ASP A 179 -16.65 -0.68 -4.27
C ASP A 179 -15.42 -0.41 -3.39
N TRP A 180 -14.49 0.42 -3.87
CA TRP A 180 -13.32 0.84 -3.09
C TRP A 180 -13.70 1.59 -1.81
N LEU A 181 -14.63 2.55 -1.90
CA LEU A 181 -15.06 3.34 -0.74
C LEU A 181 -15.65 2.48 0.40
N LYS A 182 -16.23 1.32 0.08
CA LYS A 182 -16.83 0.41 1.07
C LYS A 182 -15.78 -0.41 1.81
N VAL A 183 -14.66 -0.73 1.16
CA VAL A 183 -13.65 -1.65 1.70
C VAL A 183 -12.43 -0.91 2.24
N LYS A 184 -12.18 0.34 1.84
CA LYS A 184 -10.99 1.12 2.24
C LYS A 184 -10.79 1.14 3.76
N ASP A 185 -11.88 1.27 4.52
CA ASP A 185 -11.84 1.43 5.98
C ASP A 185 -11.62 0.10 6.71
N SER A 186 -11.69 -1.02 5.98
CA SER A 186 -11.34 -2.35 6.51
C SER A 186 -9.84 -2.65 6.46
N PHE A 187 -9.06 -1.85 5.73
CA PHE A 187 -7.62 -2.04 5.59
C PHE A 187 -6.83 -1.16 6.56
N LEU A 188 -5.68 -1.64 6.97
CA LEU A 188 -4.75 -0.87 7.81
C LEU A 188 -3.85 0.01 6.95
N SER A 189 -3.47 1.16 7.50
CA SER A 189 -2.40 1.98 6.96
C SER A 189 -1.05 1.28 7.14
N TYR A 190 -0.02 1.75 6.42
CA TYR A 190 1.35 1.24 6.59
C TYR A 190 1.86 1.36 8.03
N GLU A 191 1.57 2.48 8.69
CA GLU A 191 2.02 2.72 10.06
C GLU A 191 1.32 1.80 11.06
N ASP A 192 0.00 1.62 10.91
CA ASP A 192 -0.77 0.76 11.80
C ASP A 192 -0.42 -0.71 11.62
N TYR A 193 -0.22 -1.14 10.38
CA TYR A 193 0.28 -2.48 10.07
C TYR A 193 1.65 -2.73 10.69
N LYS A 194 2.58 -1.77 10.57
CA LYS A 194 3.91 -1.86 11.17
C LYS A 194 3.81 -2.01 12.69
N LYS A 195 3.01 -1.16 13.35
CA LYS A 195 2.78 -1.23 14.81
C LYS A 195 2.22 -2.59 15.22
N LEU A 196 1.20 -3.07 14.53
CA LEU A 196 0.55 -4.35 14.83
C LEU A 196 1.53 -5.53 14.74
N ARG A 197 2.34 -5.61 13.67
CA ARG A 197 3.25 -6.75 13.46
C ARG A 197 4.59 -6.62 14.17
N HIS A 198 5.07 -5.41 14.49
CA HIS A 198 6.26 -5.21 15.35
C HIS A 198 5.98 -5.60 16.82
N GLN A 199 4.73 -5.49 17.27
CA GLN A 199 4.35 -5.99 18.60
C GLN A 199 4.36 -7.53 18.66
N VAL A 200 4.09 -8.20 17.54
CA VAL A 200 4.03 -9.68 17.47
C VAL A 200 5.42 -10.32 17.48
N SER A 201 6.47 -9.66 16.96
CA SER A 201 7.85 -10.18 17.04
C SER A 201 8.45 -10.15 18.46
N GLY A 202 7.80 -9.47 19.41
CA GLY A 202 8.24 -9.37 20.81
C GLY A 202 7.25 -9.90 21.84
N SER A 203 6.15 -10.57 21.44
CA SER A 203 5.17 -11.10 22.38
C SER A 203 4.53 -12.36 21.83
N SER A 204 5.02 -13.49 22.35
CA SER A 204 4.41 -14.80 22.29
C SER A 204 2.91 -14.74 22.55
N ALA A 205 2.14 -15.16 21.53
CA ALA A 205 0.86 -15.86 21.61
C ALA A 205 0.05 -15.80 22.92
N SER A 206 -0.72 -14.73 23.13
CA SER A 206 -1.97 -14.79 23.93
C SER A 206 -2.76 -13.49 23.83
N ASN A 207 -3.61 -13.32 22.81
CA ASN A 207 -4.93 -12.66 22.91
C ASN A 207 -5.56 -12.45 21.52
N VAL A 208 -6.13 -13.50 20.95
CA VAL A 208 -7.20 -13.36 19.95
C VAL A 208 -8.34 -14.29 20.34
N LYS A 209 -8.99 -14.01 21.47
CA LYS A 209 -10.29 -14.61 21.80
C LYS A 209 -11.12 -13.68 22.67
N ALA A 210 -11.37 -12.47 22.19
CA ALA A 210 -12.31 -11.57 22.85
C ALA A 210 -12.95 -10.56 21.88
N MET A 211 -13.47 -11.01 20.73
CA MET A 211 -14.34 -10.16 19.90
C MET A 211 -15.27 -10.99 19.00
N LYS A 212 -15.93 -12.02 19.56
CA LYS A 212 -17.10 -12.62 18.89
C LYS A 212 -17.97 -13.39 19.89
N LEU A 213 -18.64 -12.66 20.79
CA LEU A 213 -19.87 -13.12 21.44
C LEU A 213 -20.57 -11.93 22.13
N LYS A 214 -21.14 -11.02 21.34
CA LYS A 214 -22.21 -10.13 21.79
C LYS A 214 -23.23 -10.01 20.66
N GLU A 215 -24.05 -11.04 20.53
CA GLU A 215 -25.41 -10.93 19.98
C GLU A 215 -26.13 -12.27 20.21
N ALA A 216 -26.72 -12.40 21.40
CA ALA A 216 -27.82 -13.31 21.65
C ALA A 216 -28.74 -12.62 22.66
N LYS A 217 -29.82 -12.02 22.17
CA LYS A 217 -30.91 -11.47 22.99
C LYS A 217 -31.68 -12.65 23.60
N PRO A 218 -31.92 -12.71 24.92
CA PRO A 218 -32.87 -13.66 25.48
C PRO A 218 -34.30 -13.18 25.23
N THR A 219 -35.11 -14.05 24.65
CA THR A 219 -36.56 -13.93 24.52
C THR A 219 -37.22 -14.05 25.89
N ASN A 220 -37.92 -13.00 26.33
CA ASN A 220 -38.78 -13.07 27.52
C ASN A 220 -40.05 -13.87 27.21
N SER A 221 -40.18 -15.04 27.82
CA SER A 221 -41.44 -15.74 28.00
C SER A 221 -42.08 -15.28 29.31
N CYS A 222 -43.13 -14.45 29.22
CA CYS A 222 -44.14 -14.33 30.26
C CYS A 222 -45.37 -15.12 29.79
N PHE A 223 -45.81 -16.11 30.55
CA PHE A 223 -47.22 -16.27 30.96
C PHE A 223 -47.33 -17.49 31.89
N GLY A 224 -47.86 -17.25 33.10
CA GLY A 224 -48.14 -18.30 34.07
C GLY A 224 -48.41 -17.72 35.45
N ILE A 225 -49.57 -17.11 35.64
CA ILE A 225 -50.54 -17.37 36.73
C ILE A 225 -51.93 -17.14 36.15
#